data_AF-A0A2S4JX31-F1
#
_entry.id   AF-A0A2S4JX31-F1
#
_cell.length_a   1.000
_cell.length_b   1.000
_cell.length_c   1.000
_cell.angle_alpha   90.00
_cell.angle_beta   90.00
_cell.angle_gamma   90.00
#
_symmetry.space_group_name_H-M   'P 1'
#
loop_
_entity.id
_entity.type
_entity.pdbx_description
1 polymer ?
#
loop_
_entity_poly.entity_id
_entity_poly.type
_entity_poly.pdbx_seq_one_letter_code
_entity_poly.pdbx_strand_id
1 'polypeptide(L)'
;MKLKRSIPGMVVVSLLVGVIAALLIGLVPARRQFADQSYRTFPIILKASQADIQSELARGWDIALSISRSPFLIDWMEGSETDQDLGEGIEAMLLEVMNRPGVMSGFTATASTGNFRVGDRVLNVLDPNRSDDSWFFDSLGETREVMLNLDFNPELGETLLWFNALSSVKETGSVSPGSVSPSMKPWKVSRTLSPAPEVSSLL
;
A
#
# COMPACT_ATOMS: atom_id res chain seq x y z
N MET A 1 -36.42 -72.55 19.36
CA MET A 1 -35.16 -71.87 19.72
C MET A 1 -34.96 -70.52 19.00
N LYS A 2 -35.96 -69.63 18.94
CA LYS A 2 -35.81 -68.29 18.30
C LYS A 2 -35.58 -67.14 19.30
N LEU A 3 -35.90 -67.35 20.58
CA LEU A 3 -35.85 -66.31 21.62
C LEU A 3 -34.45 -66.04 22.19
N LYS A 4 -33.51 -67.01 22.09
CA LYS A 4 -32.14 -66.86 22.62
C LYS A 4 -31.17 -66.10 21.69
N ARG A 5 -31.55 -65.81 20.43
CA ARG A 5 -30.70 -65.09 19.45
C ARG A 5 -31.04 -63.59 19.29
N SER A 6 -32.17 -63.11 19.79
CA SER A 6 -32.63 -61.70 19.58
C SER A 6 -32.18 -60.71 20.66
N ILE A 7 -31.92 -61.19 21.89
CA ILE A 7 -31.51 -60.35 23.03
C ILE A 7 -30.19 -59.59 22.77
N PRO A 8 -29.09 -60.22 22.30
CA PRO A 8 -27.84 -59.48 22.07
C PRO A 8 -27.97 -58.42 20.96
N GLY A 9 -28.81 -58.67 19.95
CA GLY A 9 -29.07 -57.68 18.90
C GLY A 9 -29.78 -56.42 19.44
N MET A 10 -30.73 -56.59 20.36
CA MET A 10 -31.49 -55.47 20.92
C MET A 10 -30.62 -54.56 21.80
N VAL A 11 -29.67 -55.15 22.56
CA VAL A 11 -28.70 -54.40 23.37
C VAL A 11 -27.78 -53.57 22.47
N VAL A 12 -27.25 -54.16 21.38
CA VAL A 12 -26.40 -53.44 20.42
C VAL A 12 -27.14 -52.29 19.76
N VAL A 13 -28.41 -52.48 19.38
CA VAL A 13 -29.24 -51.42 18.81
C VAL A 13 -29.46 -50.28 19.82
N SER A 14 -29.76 -50.58 21.09
CA SER A 14 -29.91 -49.54 22.11
C SER A 14 -28.62 -48.73 22.34
N LEU A 15 -27.46 -49.39 22.27
CA LEU A 15 -26.15 -48.75 22.42
C LEU A 15 -25.87 -47.82 21.22
N LEU A 16 -26.15 -48.28 20.01
CA LEU A 16 -26.01 -47.47 18.80
C LEU A 16 -26.92 -46.23 18.83
N VAL A 17 -28.17 -46.40 19.25
CA VAL A 17 -29.11 -45.27 19.37
C VAL A 17 -28.61 -44.25 20.41
N GLY A 18 -28.08 -44.71 21.55
CA GLY A 18 -27.49 -43.83 22.56
C GLY A 18 -26.28 -43.04 22.05
N VAL A 19 -25.38 -43.70 21.31
CA VAL A 19 -24.21 -43.05 20.70
C VAL A 19 -24.64 -42.02 19.63
N ILE A 20 -25.58 -42.36 18.77
CA ILE A 20 -26.11 -41.45 17.75
C ILE A 20 -26.78 -40.24 18.40
N ALA A 21 -27.58 -40.45 19.45
CA ALA A 21 -28.23 -39.37 20.19
C ALA A 21 -27.20 -38.45 20.85
N ALA A 22 -26.18 -39.01 21.51
CA ALA A 22 -25.11 -38.24 22.13
C ALA A 22 -24.32 -37.42 21.09
N LEU A 23 -24.02 -38.00 19.93
CA LEU A 23 -23.37 -37.32 18.81
C LEU A 23 -24.24 -36.16 18.28
N LEU A 24 -25.53 -36.39 18.06
CA LEU A 24 -26.44 -35.34 17.58
C LEU A 24 -26.58 -34.19 18.58
N ILE A 25 -26.66 -34.51 19.87
CA ILE A 25 -26.72 -33.53 20.96
C ILE A 25 -25.42 -32.71 21.04
N GLY A 26 -24.26 -33.30 20.76
CA GLY A 26 -22.97 -32.59 20.77
C GLY A 26 -22.70 -31.79 19.49
N LEU A 27 -22.97 -32.35 18.31
CA LEU A 27 -22.61 -31.77 17.02
C LEU A 27 -23.42 -30.52 16.67
N VAL A 28 -24.71 -30.46 17.02
CA VAL A 28 -25.57 -29.31 16.71
C VAL A 28 -25.13 -28.02 17.43
N PRO A 29 -24.98 -28.01 18.78
CA PRO A 29 -24.48 -26.84 19.48
C PRO A 29 -23.02 -26.53 19.16
N ALA A 30 -22.16 -27.54 18.94
CA ALA A 30 -20.79 -27.29 18.51
C ALA A 30 -20.74 -26.52 17.19
N ARG A 31 -21.50 -26.94 16.17
CA ARG A 31 -21.57 -26.21 14.88
C ARG A 31 -22.09 -24.78 15.03
N ARG A 32 -23.11 -24.57 15.86
CA ARG A 32 -23.64 -23.22 16.14
C ARG A 32 -22.62 -22.35 16.85
N GLN A 33 -21.92 -22.90 17.84
CA GLN A 33 -20.89 -22.19 18.59
C GLN A 33 -19.69 -21.82 17.71
N PHE A 34 -19.24 -22.72 16.82
CA PHE A 34 -18.21 -22.40 15.83
C PHE A 34 -18.68 -21.31 14.86
N ALA A 35 -19.89 -21.42 14.31
CA ALA A 35 -20.44 -20.41 13.42
C ALA A 35 -20.55 -19.04 14.11
N ASP A 36 -21.14 -18.99 15.30
CA ASP A 36 -21.31 -17.75 16.08
C ASP A 36 -19.96 -17.13 16.46
N GLN A 37 -18.97 -17.96 16.82
CA GLN A 37 -17.61 -17.50 17.09
C GLN A 37 -16.99 -16.91 15.82
N SER A 38 -17.07 -17.59 14.68
CA SER A 38 -16.59 -17.07 13.39
C SER A 38 -17.26 -15.76 13.00
N TYR A 39 -18.58 -15.63 13.15
CA TYR A 39 -19.31 -14.39 12.87
C TYR A 39 -18.93 -13.23 13.79
N ARG A 40 -18.45 -13.50 15.01
CA ARG A 40 -17.94 -12.47 15.92
C ARG A 40 -16.48 -12.12 15.64
N THR A 41 -15.67 -13.10 15.28
CA THR A 41 -14.23 -12.93 15.06
C THR A 41 -13.91 -12.30 13.70
N PHE A 42 -14.62 -12.66 12.62
CA PHE A 42 -14.33 -12.10 11.29
C PHE A 42 -14.45 -10.57 11.23
N PRO A 43 -15.49 -9.93 11.76
CA PRO A 43 -15.55 -8.46 11.77
C PRO A 43 -14.43 -7.81 12.56
N ILE A 44 -13.93 -8.47 13.62
CA ILE A 44 -12.80 -7.97 14.42
C ILE A 44 -11.52 -8.04 13.59
N ILE A 45 -11.25 -9.18 12.94
CA ILE A 45 -10.10 -9.35 12.05
C ILE A 45 -10.17 -8.35 10.90
N LEU A 46 -11.32 -8.23 10.23
CA LEU A 46 -11.50 -7.29 9.12
C LEU A 46 -11.28 -5.84 9.55
N LYS A 47 -11.78 -5.44 10.73
CA LYS A 47 -11.53 -4.10 11.27
C LYS A 47 -10.07 -3.86 11.60
N ALA A 48 -9.40 -4.85 12.18
CA ALA A 48 -7.96 -4.77 12.46
C ALA A 48 -7.17 -4.63 11.15
N SER A 49 -7.40 -5.49 10.17
CA SER A 49 -6.75 -5.41 8.86
C SER A 49 -7.04 -4.09 8.13
N GLN A 50 -8.27 -3.58 8.22
CA GLN A 50 -8.61 -2.26 7.67
C GLN A 50 -7.82 -1.14 8.36
N ALA A 51 -7.73 -1.17 9.69
CA ALA A 51 -6.99 -0.18 10.46
C ALA A 51 -5.49 -0.20 10.12
N ASP A 52 -4.92 -1.39 9.96
CA ASP A 52 -3.51 -1.57 9.56
C ASP A 52 -3.27 -0.97 8.16
N ILE A 53 -4.12 -1.29 7.17
CA ILE A 53 -4.05 -0.73 5.82
C ILE A 53 -4.18 0.80 5.87
N GLN A 54 -5.15 1.34 6.61
CA GLN A 54 -5.35 2.78 6.72
C GLN A 54 -4.16 3.48 7.38
N SER A 55 -3.58 2.88 8.42
CA SER A 55 -2.39 3.42 9.10
C SER A 55 -1.19 3.48 8.15
N GLU A 56 -0.98 2.42 7.39
CA GLU A 56 0.11 2.34 6.43
C GLU A 56 -0.10 3.31 5.25
N LEU A 57 -1.32 3.41 4.72
CA LEU A 57 -1.67 4.39 3.69
C LEU A 57 -1.47 5.84 4.18
N ALA A 58 -1.93 6.17 5.39
CA ALA A 58 -1.77 7.50 5.97
C ALA A 58 -0.29 7.86 6.14
N ARG A 59 0.51 6.92 6.68
CA ARG A 59 1.95 7.13 6.84
C ARG A 59 2.65 7.26 5.48
N GLY A 60 2.21 6.53 4.45
CA GLY A 60 2.69 6.63 3.08
C GLY A 60 2.47 8.01 2.49
N TRP A 61 1.23 8.49 2.64
CA TRP A 61 0.76 9.79 2.19
C TRP A 61 1.53 10.94 2.86
N ASP A 62 1.69 10.92 4.18
CA ASP A 62 2.36 11.97 4.93
C ASP A 62 3.85 12.11 4.54
N ILE A 63 4.52 10.98 4.32
CA ILE A 63 5.91 10.98 3.86
C ILE A 63 6.00 11.59 2.47
N ALA A 64 5.16 11.14 1.53
CA ALA A 64 5.16 11.64 0.16
C ALA A 64 4.90 13.16 0.12
N LEU A 65 3.91 13.65 0.89
CA LEU A 65 3.63 15.09 1.00
C LEU A 65 4.72 15.90 1.69
N SER A 66 5.33 15.38 2.76
CA SER A 66 6.36 16.12 3.49
C SER A 66 7.59 16.34 2.62
N ILE A 67 7.96 15.34 1.81
CA ILE A 67 9.01 15.47 0.83
C ILE A 67 8.54 16.37 -0.32
N SER A 68 7.32 16.20 -0.83
CA SER A 68 6.81 17.00 -1.96
C SER A 68 6.70 18.51 -1.69
N ARG A 69 6.61 18.88 -0.41
CA ARG A 69 6.54 20.27 0.05
C ARG A 69 7.87 20.79 0.58
N SER A 70 8.94 20.00 0.51
CA SER A 70 10.27 20.42 0.95
C SER A 70 10.78 21.56 0.06
N PRO A 71 11.07 22.76 0.62
CA PRO A 71 11.58 23.87 -0.17
C PRO A 71 12.93 23.54 -0.81
N PHE A 72 13.79 22.78 -0.13
CA PHE A 72 15.07 22.32 -0.69
C PHE A 72 14.89 21.49 -1.96
N LEU A 73 13.85 20.65 -1.98
CA LEU A 73 13.56 19.80 -3.12
C LEU A 73 12.96 20.61 -4.27
N ILE A 74 12.09 21.58 -3.95
CA ILE A 74 11.57 22.54 -4.93
C ILE A 74 12.73 23.32 -5.55
N ASP A 75 13.57 23.96 -4.73
CA ASP A 75 14.67 24.81 -5.16
C ASP A 75 15.67 24.03 -6.04
N TRP A 76 16.03 22.81 -5.64
CA TRP A 76 16.94 21.96 -6.41
C TRP A 76 16.39 21.61 -7.79
N MET A 77 15.10 21.23 -7.87
CA MET A 77 14.47 20.88 -9.14
C MET A 77 14.23 22.10 -10.04
N GLU A 78 13.85 23.26 -9.47
CA GLU A 78 13.74 24.52 -10.20
C GLU A 78 15.09 24.97 -10.77
N GLY A 79 16.17 24.74 -10.02
CA GLY A 79 17.56 24.90 -10.46
C GLY A 79 18.00 23.89 -11.54
N SER A 80 17.09 23.10 -12.11
CA SER A 80 17.38 22.04 -13.08
C SER A 80 18.43 21.06 -12.57
N GLU A 81 18.44 20.82 -11.25
CA GLU A 81 19.31 19.85 -10.57
C GLU A 81 20.81 20.16 -10.72
N THR A 82 21.15 21.44 -10.92
CA THR A 82 22.53 21.88 -11.12
C THR A 82 23.27 22.19 -9.81
N ASP A 83 22.54 22.47 -8.73
CA ASP A 83 23.10 22.68 -7.41
C ASP A 83 23.46 21.32 -6.79
N GLN A 84 24.76 21.05 -6.70
CA GLN A 84 25.27 19.77 -6.20
C GLN A 84 25.06 19.62 -4.68
N ASP A 85 25.22 20.69 -3.91
CA ASP A 85 25.07 20.65 -2.44
C ASP A 85 23.62 20.36 -2.07
N LEU A 86 22.66 20.99 -2.76
CA LEU A 86 21.24 20.68 -2.61
C LEU A 86 20.93 19.24 -3.07
N GLY A 87 21.53 18.78 -4.17
CA GLY A 87 21.36 17.43 -4.68
C GLY A 87 21.80 16.37 -3.67
N GLU A 88 23.00 16.48 -3.12
CA GLU A 88 23.54 15.58 -2.10
C GLU A 88 22.65 15.56 -0.84
N GLY A 89 22.11 16.72 -0.45
CA GLY A 89 21.15 16.82 0.67
C GLY A 89 19.83 16.10 0.41
N ILE A 90 19.28 16.20 -0.81
CA ILE A 90 18.06 15.50 -1.21
C ILE A 90 18.29 13.99 -1.28
N GLU A 91 19.41 13.55 -1.84
CA GLU A 91 19.78 12.12 -1.90
C GLU A 91 19.91 11.54 -0.49
N ALA A 92 20.60 12.24 0.42
CA ALA A 92 20.72 11.82 1.82
C ALA A 92 19.34 11.73 2.52
N MET A 93 18.44 12.67 2.26
CA MET A 93 17.08 12.65 2.78
C MET A 93 16.28 11.45 2.22
N LEU A 94 16.36 11.17 0.92
CA LEU A 94 15.69 10.02 0.31
C LEU A 94 16.21 8.70 0.88
N LEU A 95 17.53 8.58 1.07
CA LEU A 95 18.15 7.41 1.70
C LEU A 95 17.70 7.24 3.17
N GLU A 96 17.60 8.33 3.94
CA GLU A 96 17.06 8.27 5.31
C GLU A 96 15.63 7.75 5.32
N VAL A 97 14.78 8.27 4.43
CA VAL A 97 13.39 7.83 4.29
C VAL A 97 13.32 6.37 3.88
N MET A 98 14.15 5.93 2.93
CA MET A 98 14.21 4.53 2.49
C MET A 98 14.65 3.55 3.58
N ASN A 99 15.40 4.02 4.58
CA ASN A 99 15.80 3.20 5.72
C ASN A 99 14.72 3.10 6.82
N ARG A 100 13.59 3.80 6.70
CA ARG A 100 12.50 3.72 7.67
C ARG A 100 11.72 2.40 7.51
N PRO A 101 11.28 1.76 8.61
CA PRO A 101 10.49 0.55 8.55
C PRO A 101 9.23 0.71 7.68
N GLY A 102 9.01 -0.25 6.77
CA GLY A 102 7.90 -0.20 5.83
C GLY A 102 8.08 0.85 4.73
N VAL A 103 9.32 1.18 4.35
CA VAL A 103 9.66 1.87 3.11
C VAL A 103 10.63 0.96 2.36
N MET A 104 10.33 0.67 1.10
CA MET A 104 11.20 -0.16 0.25
C MET A 104 11.93 0.68 -0.81
N SER A 105 11.31 1.79 -1.25
CA SER A 105 11.91 2.67 -2.24
C SER A 105 11.30 4.07 -2.21
N GLY A 106 12.11 5.05 -2.62
CA GLY A 106 11.72 6.43 -2.84
C GLY A 106 12.39 6.98 -4.10
N PHE A 107 11.64 7.76 -4.88
CA PHE A 107 12.11 8.32 -6.14
C PHE A 107 11.83 9.82 -6.24
N THR A 108 12.56 10.47 -7.15
CA THR A 108 12.24 11.80 -7.67
C THR A 108 12.20 11.76 -9.19
N ALA A 109 11.27 12.52 -9.77
CA ALA A 109 11.12 12.64 -11.22
C ALA A 109 10.90 14.11 -11.58
N THR A 110 11.74 14.64 -12.45
CA THR A 110 11.79 16.08 -12.73
C THR A 110 11.39 16.37 -14.17
N ALA A 111 10.39 17.22 -14.38
CA ALA A 111 9.86 17.51 -15.72
C ALA A 111 10.81 18.36 -16.60
N SER A 112 11.72 19.14 -16.00
CA SER A 112 12.66 19.99 -16.75
C SER A 112 13.81 19.20 -17.38
N THR A 113 14.37 18.25 -16.63
CA THR A 113 15.51 17.42 -17.05
C THR A 113 15.09 16.06 -17.58
N GLY A 114 13.87 15.60 -17.24
CA GLY A 114 13.42 14.23 -17.49
C GLY A 114 14.06 13.22 -16.54
N ASN A 115 14.93 13.62 -15.63
CA ASN A 115 15.66 12.68 -14.80
C ASN A 115 14.71 11.96 -13.83
N PHE A 116 14.80 10.63 -13.83
CA PHE A 116 14.15 9.74 -12.87
C PHE A 116 15.22 9.11 -11.98
N ARG A 117 15.16 9.43 -10.68
CA ARG A 117 16.11 8.98 -9.67
C ARG A 117 15.44 8.11 -8.64
N VAL A 118 16.11 7.06 -8.20
CA VAL A 118 15.74 6.24 -7.04
C VAL A 118 16.89 6.27 -6.06
N GLY A 119 16.64 6.77 -4.84
CA GLY A 119 17.70 7.04 -3.88
C GLY A 119 18.75 8.03 -4.44
N ASP A 120 20.00 7.58 -4.50
CA ASP A 120 21.20 8.31 -4.97
C ASP A 120 21.52 8.08 -6.46
N ARG A 121 20.68 7.35 -7.20
CA ARG A 121 20.97 6.92 -8.58
C ARG A 121 19.95 7.44 -9.56
N VAL A 122 20.43 8.05 -10.65
CA VAL A 122 19.63 8.26 -11.86
C VAL A 122 19.43 6.91 -12.54
N LEU A 123 18.19 6.44 -12.58
CA LEU A 123 17.84 5.18 -13.25
C LEU A 123 17.56 5.40 -14.73
N ASN A 124 16.86 6.47 -15.09
CA ASN A 124 16.46 6.73 -16.47
C ASN A 124 16.21 8.22 -16.74
N VAL A 125 16.12 8.59 -18.01
CA VAL A 125 15.58 9.86 -18.49
C VAL A 125 14.22 9.57 -19.15
N LEU A 126 13.17 10.15 -18.57
CA LEU A 126 11.78 10.02 -18.99
C LEU A 126 11.54 10.79 -20.29
N ASP A 127 10.86 10.15 -21.24
CA ASP A 127 10.53 10.70 -22.54
C ASP A 127 9.01 10.68 -22.76
N PRO A 128 8.35 11.82 -23.05
CA PRO A 128 6.91 11.87 -23.29
C PRO A 128 6.45 11.04 -24.50
N ASN A 129 7.37 10.64 -25.38
CA ASN A 129 7.07 9.79 -26.53
C ASN A 129 7.17 8.28 -26.20
N ARG A 130 7.70 7.91 -25.02
CA ARG A 130 7.79 6.53 -24.57
C ARG A 130 6.54 6.16 -23.78
N SER A 131 5.80 5.16 -24.26
CA SER A 131 4.56 4.70 -23.61
C SER A 131 4.76 4.34 -22.14
N ASP A 132 5.91 3.77 -21.80
CA ASP A 132 6.20 3.28 -20.46
C ASP A 132 6.45 4.43 -19.46
N ASP A 133 6.70 5.64 -19.94
CA ASP A 133 6.90 6.84 -19.12
C ASP A 133 5.61 7.65 -18.95
N SER A 134 4.48 7.21 -19.55
CA SER A 134 3.23 7.98 -19.53
C SER A 134 2.72 8.25 -18.13
N TRP A 135 2.94 7.33 -17.18
CA TRP A 135 2.55 7.48 -15.77
C TRP A 135 3.04 8.79 -15.15
N PHE A 136 4.20 9.30 -15.61
CA PHE A 136 4.78 10.54 -15.13
C PHE A 136 4.07 11.72 -15.80
N PHE A 137 4.03 11.75 -17.13
CA PHE A 137 3.46 12.86 -17.89
C PHE A 137 1.95 13.02 -17.69
N ASP A 138 1.22 11.91 -17.59
CA ASP A 138 -0.22 11.88 -17.28
C ASP A 138 -0.47 12.48 -15.88
N SER A 139 0.43 12.20 -14.92
CA SER A 139 0.32 12.75 -13.57
C SER A 139 0.55 14.27 -13.51
N LEU A 140 1.20 14.86 -14.52
CA LEU A 140 1.43 16.31 -14.53
C LEU A 140 0.14 17.12 -14.77
N GLY A 141 -0.88 16.50 -15.36
CA GLY A 141 -2.18 17.13 -15.61
C GLY A 141 -3.20 16.96 -14.46
N GLU A 142 -2.82 16.28 -13.39
CA GLU A 142 -3.72 15.93 -12.29
C GLU A 142 -3.77 17.03 -11.22
N THR A 143 -4.93 17.18 -10.58
CA THR A 143 -5.13 18.17 -9.50
C THR A 143 -4.92 17.60 -8.11
N ARG A 144 -4.76 16.28 -8.00
CA ARG A 144 -4.56 15.58 -6.73
C ARG A 144 -3.12 15.76 -6.26
N GLU A 145 -2.95 16.19 -5.01
CA GLU A 145 -1.61 16.36 -4.43
C GLU A 145 -0.85 15.04 -4.31
N VAL A 146 -1.55 13.92 -4.07
CA VAL A 146 -0.95 12.58 -4.06
C VAL A 146 -1.83 11.62 -4.83
N MET A 147 -1.23 10.86 -5.73
CA MET A 147 -1.88 9.76 -6.45
C MET A 147 -1.35 8.42 -5.96
N LEU A 148 -2.16 7.37 -6.03
CA LEU A 148 -1.71 6.01 -5.73
C LEU A 148 -1.58 5.23 -7.03
N ASN A 149 -0.47 4.51 -7.21
CA ASN A 149 -0.27 3.63 -8.36
C ASN A 149 0.23 2.27 -7.87
N LEU A 150 -0.40 1.17 -8.26
CA LEU A 150 0.08 -0.17 -7.93
C LEU A 150 0.66 -0.77 -9.21
N ASP A 151 1.99 -0.96 -9.24
CA ASP A 151 2.67 -1.35 -10.47
C ASP A 151 3.94 -2.17 -10.21
N PHE A 152 4.29 -3.02 -11.18
CA PHE A 152 5.53 -3.79 -11.18
C PHE A 152 6.69 -2.92 -11.65
N ASN A 153 7.75 -2.84 -10.83
CA ASN A 153 8.96 -2.12 -11.20
C ASN A 153 10.05 -3.11 -11.62
N PRO A 154 10.47 -3.11 -12.90
CA PRO A 154 11.46 -4.06 -13.40
C PRO A 154 12.85 -3.86 -12.80
N GLU A 155 13.21 -2.63 -12.41
CA GLU A 155 14.50 -2.31 -11.78
C GLU A 155 14.59 -2.84 -10.34
N LEU A 156 13.44 -3.01 -9.68
CA LEU A 156 13.34 -3.53 -8.31
C LEU A 156 12.89 -5.00 -8.26
N GLY A 157 12.33 -5.53 -9.36
CA GLY A 157 11.84 -6.90 -9.44
C GLY A 157 10.57 -7.18 -8.61
N GLU A 158 9.82 -6.14 -8.22
CA GLU A 158 8.68 -6.25 -7.30
C GLU A 158 7.48 -5.41 -7.74
N THR A 159 6.27 -5.83 -7.33
CA THR A 159 5.04 -5.03 -7.45
C THR A 159 4.87 -4.17 -6.20
N LEU A 160 4.80 -2.86 -6.40
CA LEU A 160 4.82 -1.87 -5.32
C LEU A 160 3.62 -0.92 -5.43
N LEU A 161 3.08 -0.53 -4.28
CA LEU A 161 2.15 0.59 -4.19
C LEU A 161 2.96 1.88 -4.06
N TRP A 162 2.87 2.74 -5.06
CA TRP A 162 3.53 4.02 -5.17
C TRP A 162 2.61 5.15 -4.72
N PHE A 163 3.08 5.97 -3.78
CA PHE A 163 2.52 7.28 -3.50
C PHE A 163 3.16 8.28 -4.45
N ASN A 164 2.38 9.16 -5.04
CA ASN A 164 2.85 9.95 -6.16
C ASN A 164 2.52 11.39 -5.84
N ALA A 165 3.36 12.03 -5.04
CA ALA A 165 3.06 13.35 -4.51
C ALA A 165 3.54 14.46 -5.44
N LEU A 166 2.60 15.19 -6.06
CA LEU A 166 2.90 16.40 -6.80
C LEU A 166 3.36 17.50 -5.85
N SER A 167 4.40 18.19 -6.27
CA SER A 167 4.84 19.44 -5.68
C SER A 167 4.25 20.62 -6.43
N SER A 168 3.86 21.65 -5.68
CA SER A 168 3.39 22.90 -6.24
C SER A 168 4.22 24.05 -5.70
N VAL A 169 4.65 24.94 -6.58
CA VAL A 169 5.30 26.21 -6.23
C VAL A 169 4.25 27.17 -5.64
N LYS A 170 4.61 27.91 -4.59
CA LYS A 170 3.76 28.98 -4.03
C LYS A 170 3.60 30.11 -5.04
N GLU A 171 2.36 30.50 -5.29
CA GLU A 171 2.01 31.75 -5.98
C GLU A 171 2.40 32.95 -5.09
N THR A 172 3.55 33.56 -5.33
CA THR A 172 3.92 34.83 -4.67
C THR A 172 3.40 36.01 -5.49
N GLY A 173 2.26 36.57 -5.06
CA GLY A 173 1.94 38.00 -5.22
C GLY A 173 1.17 38.44 -6.47
N SER A 174 -0.10 38.80 -6.27
CA SER A 174 -0.94 39.70 -7.07
C SER A 174 -1.07 39.42 -8.58
N VAL A 175 -2.06 38.61 -8.95
CA VAL A 175 -2.54 38.54 -10.34
C VAL A 175 -3.76 39.45 -10.51
N SER A 176 -3.60 40.51 -11.31
CA SER A 176 -4.72 41.27 -11.87
C SER A 176 -5.63 40.35 -12.70
N PRO A 177 -6.96 40.57 -12.69
CA PRO A 177 -7.90 39.68 -13.36
C PRO A 177 -7.77 39.83 -14.88
N GLY A 178 -7.06 38.91 -15.53
CA GLY A 178 -6.94 38.91 -16.99
C GLY A 178 -5.78 38.14 -17.63
N SER A 179 -4.85 37.56 -16.88
CA SER A 179 -3.76 36.74 -17.47
C SER A 179 -3.93 35.26 -17.17
N VAL A 180 -4.26 34.50 -18.20
CA VAL A 180 -4.04 33.05 -18.26
C VAL A 180 -2.52 32.86 -18.32
N SER A 181 -1.91 32.39 -17.22
CA SER A 181 -0.48 32.06 -17.17
C SER A 181 -0.29 30.56 -17.44
N PRO A 182 0.46 30.17 -18.47
CA PRO A 182 0.74 28.77 -18.79
C PRO A 182 1.96 28.25 -18.03
N SER A 183 1.93 26.97 -17.68
CA SER A 183 3.07 26.11 -17.28
C SER A 183 3.44 26.10 -15.78
N MET A 184 2.66 25.36 -14.99
CA MET A 184 3.15 24.69 -13.78
C MET A 184 3.93 23.43 -14.18
N LYS A 185 5.10 23.18 -13.57
CA LYS A 185 5.91 21.96 -13.79
C LYS A 185 5.86 21.06 -12.55
N PRO A 186 5.18 19.91 -12.61
CA PRO A 186 5.01 19.02 -11.45
C PRO A 186 6.18 18.04 -11.28
N TRP A 187 6.44 17.61 -10.04
CA TRP A 187 7.40 16.54 -9.70
C TRP A 187 6.88 15.65 -8.58
N LYS A 188 7.46 14.44 -8.38
CA LYS A 188 6.80 13.32 -7.70
C LYS A 188 7.67 12.52 -6.72
N VAL A 189 7.13 12.16 -5.54
CA VAL A 189 7.81 11.35 -4.50
C VAL A 189 6.94 10.20 -4.00
N SER A 190 7.56 9.03 -3.75
CA SER A 190 6.87 7.79 -3.34
C SER A 190 7.40 7.06 -2.11
N ARG A 191 6.53 6.23 -1.55
CA ARG A 191 6.80 5.24 -0.50
C ARG A 191 6.10 3.92 -0.86
N THR A 192 6.46 2.81 -0.22
CA THR A 192 5.81 1.50 -0.38
C THR A 192 5.18 1.05 0.95
N LEU A 193 4.34 -0.01 0.92
CA LEU A 193 3.86 -0.68 2.13
C LEU A 193 4.54 -2.03 2.27
N SER A 194 4.94 -2.41 3.49
CA SER A 194 5.50 -3.73 3.78
C SER A 194 4.46 -4.81 3.47
N PRO A 195 4.85 -6.00 2.94
CA PRO A 195 3.97 -7.15 3.00
C PRO A 195 3.58 -7.42 4.46
N ALA A 196 2.30 -7.72 4.68
CA ALA A 196 1.78 -8.07 5.99
C ALA A 196 2.57 -9.27 6.55
N PRO A 197 2.85 -9.33 7.87
CA PRO A 197 3.53 -10.47 8.46
C PRO A 197 2.73 -11.75 8.17
N GLU A 198 3.41 -12.80 7.71
CA GLU A 198 2.82 -14.11 7.47
C GLU A 198 2.00 -14.55 8.69
N VAL A 199 0.72 -14.84 8.46
CA VAL A 199 -0.21 -15.40 9.47
C VAL A 199 0.09 -16.88 9.76
N SER A 200 1.31 -17.35 9.49
CA SER A 200 1.72 -18.76 9.58
C SER A 200 1.93 -19.27 11.02
N SER A 201 1.68 -18.46 12.05
CA SER A 201 1.93 -18.84 13.46
C SER A 201 0.67 -19.10 14.30
N LEU A 202 -0.53 -19.15 13.70
CA LEU A 202 -1.80 -19.37 14.42
C LEU A 202 -2.67 -20.51 13.86
N LEU A 203 -2.08 -21.52 13.23
CA LEU A 203 -2.74 -22.79 12.92
C LEU A 203 -2.04 -23.97 13.60
#